data_AF-A0A957I637-F1
#
_entry.id   AF-A0A957I637-F1
#
_cell.length_a   1.000
_cell.length_b   1.000
_cell.length_c   1.000
_cell.angle_alpha   90.00
_cell.angle_beta   90.00
_cell.angle_gamma   90.00
#
_symmetry.space_group_name_H-M   'P 1'
#
loop_
_entity.id
_entity.type
_entity.pdbx_description
1 polymer ?
#
loop_
_entity_poly.entity_id
_entity_poly.type
_entity_poly.pdbx_seq_one_letter_code
_entity_poly.pdbx_strand_id
1 'polypeptide(L)' 'PAHVTWHPSMRMIVDLSNLDDSFSVIPTGQSGHPYNKHYDDEIALWLNGQYHPMRFSEEAVQQAVQDHLVLQPGP' A
#
# COMPACT_ATOMS: atom_id res chain seq x y z
N PRO A 1 27.07 -11.46 8.19
CA PRO A 1 25.76 -10.82 7.91
C PRO A 1 24.97 -10.63 9.22
N ALA A 2 24.29 -9.49 9.38
CA ALA A 2 23.38 -9.29 10.51
C ALA A 2 22.08 -10.06 10.27
N HIS A 3 21.56 -10.74 11.29
CA HIS A 3 20.25 -11.40 11.26
C HIS A 3 19.18 -10.43 11.76
N VAL A 4 18.31 -9.96 10.85
CA VAL A 4 17.23 -9.02 11.18
C VAL A 4 16.02 -9.82 11.69
N THR A 5 15.59 -9.55 12.92
CA THR A 5 14.43 -10.23 13.55
C THR A 5 13.20 -9.34 13.67
N TRP A 6 13.34 -8.05 13.38
CA TRP A 6 12.26 -7.08 13.41
C TRP A 6 12.55 -5.95 12.43
N HIS A 7 11.49 -5.33 11.92
CA HIS A 7 11.53 -4.17 11.04
C HIS A 7 10.20 -3.41 11.16
N PRO A 8 10.13 -2.15 10.68
CA PRO A 8 8.85 -1.46 10.55
C PRO A 8 7.88 -2.24 9.65
N SER A 9 6.63 -2.39 10.09
CA SER A 9 5.55 -3.00 9.31
C SER A 9 5.00 -2.06 8.24
N MET A 10 5.01 -0.76 8.49
CA MET A 10 4.55 0.27 7.56
C MET A 10 5.36 1.54 7.79
N ARG A 11 5.64 2.26 6.71
CA ARG A 11 6.16 3.64 6.76
C ARG A 11 5.21 4.56 6.02
N MET A 12 5.00 5.76 6.55
CA MET A 12 4.10 6.76 5.97
C MET A 12 4.72 8.15 6.01
N ILE A 13 4.42 8.94 5.00
CA ILE A 13 4.65 10.39 4.95
C ILE A 13 3.27 11.01 4.71
N VAL A 14 2.83 11.89 5.60
CA VAL A 14 1.48 12.48 5.53
C VAL A 14 1.59 13.99 5.37
N ASP A 15 1.10 14.50 4.25
CA ASP A 15 0.95 15.93 4.02
C ASP A 15 -0.45 16.38 4.45
N LEU A 16 -0.52 17.07 5.59
CA LEU A 16 -1.80 17.55 6.15
C LEU A 16 -2.40 18.74 5.39
N SER A 17 -1.65 19.37 4.49
CA SER A 17 -2.15 20.43 3.61
C SER A 17 -2.75 19.88 2.31
N ASN A 18 -2.26 18.72 1.85
CA ASN A 18 -2.81 17.98 0.72
C ASN A 18 -2.64 16.47 0.91
N LEU A 19 -3.70 15.78 1.32
CA LEU A 19 -3.60 14.35 1.63
C LEU A 19 -3.31 13.47 0.40
N ASP A 20 -3.62 13.92 -0.82
CA ASP A 20 -3.29 13.19 -2.05
C ASP A 20 -1.79 13.19 -2.38
N ASP A 21 -1.00 14.08 -1.76
CA ASP A 21 0.47 14.12 -1.79
C ASP A 21 1.10 13.33 -0.63
N SER A 22 0.34 12.43 0.01
CA SER A 22 0.86 11.50 1.02
C SER A 22 1.40 10.22 0.38
N PHE A 23 2.29 9.53 1.10
CA PHE A 23 2.96 8.32 0.61
C PHE A 23 2.99 7.24 1.68
N SER A 24 2.96 5.98 1.26
CA SER A 24 3.11 4.82 2.14
C SER A 24 3.90 3.70 1.47
N VAL A 25 4.35 2.75 2.30
CA VAL A 25 4.96 1.48 1.86
C VAL A 25 4.91 0.46 3.00
N ILE A 26 4.71 -0.81 2.65
CA ILE A 26 4.85 -1.96 3.55
C ILE A 26 5.99 -2.88 3.07
N PRO A 27 6.58 -3.73 3.93
CA PRO A 27 7.78 -4.49 3.60
C PRO A 27 7.57 -5.63 2.59
N THR A 28 6.32 -5.99 2.28
CA THR A 28 5.97 -7.08 1.37
C THR A 28 5.05 -6.60 0.25
N GLY A 29 3.74 -6.72 0.44
CA GLY A 29 2.67 -6.39 -0.47
C GLY A 29 1.35 -6.58 0.28
N GLN A 30 0.27 -6.01 -0.23
CA GLN A 30 -1.00 -5.91 0.52
C GLN A 30 -1.70 -7.27 0.76
N SER A 31 -1.31 -8.33 0.03
CA SER A 31 -1.92 -9.64 0.13
C SER A 31 -1.13 -10.60 1.02
N GLY A 32 -1.83 -11.34 1.88
CA GLY A 32 -1.25 -12.47 2.63
C GLY A 32 -1.23 -13.79 1.86
N HIS A 33 -1.79 -13.83 0.64
CA HIS A 33 -1.88 -15.06 -0.16
C HIS A 33 -0.60 -15.25 -1.00
N PRO A 34 0.18 -16.33 -0.84
CA PRO A 34 1.50 -16.48 -1.48
C PRO A 34 1.54 -16.40 -3.02
N TYR A 35 0.40 -16.67 -3.68
CA TYR A 35 0.29 -16.66 -5.14
C TYR A 35 -0.43 -15.42 -5.68
N ASN A 36 -0.78 -14.46 -4.82
CA ASN A 36 -1.37 -13.21 -5.26
C ASN A 36 -0.28 -12.27 -5.77
N LYS A 37 -0.58 -11.53 -6.86
CA LYS A 37 0.35 -10.54 -7.45
C LYS A 37 0.79 -9.43 -6.49
N HIS A 38 0.01 -9.19 -5.42
CA HIS A 38 0.29 -8.21 -4.39
C HIS A 38 0.87 -8.82 -3.11
N TYR A 39 1.51 -9.99 -3.18
CA TYR A 39 2.14 -10.63 -2.03
C TYR A 39 3.50 -9.99 -1.70
N ASP A 40 4.27 -9.61 -2.72
CA ASP A 40 5.67 -9.24 -2.63
C ASP A 40 6.05 -8.02 -3.51
N ASP A 41 5.07 -7.31 -4.05
CA ASP A 41 5.25 -6.24 -5.04
C ASP A 41 5.83 -4.93 -4.48
N GLU A 42 5.79 -4.71 -3.17
CA GLU A 42 6.38 -3.56 -2.50
C GLU A 42 7.77 -3.83 -1.90
N ILE A 43 8.28 -5.08 -1.90
CA ILE A 43 9.59 -5.43 -1.31
C ILE A 43 10.70 -4.53 -1.84
N ALA A 44 10.74 -4.33 -3.15
CA ALA A 44 11.77 -3.50 -3.79
C ALA A 44 11.66 -2.03 -3.36
N LEU A 45 10.46 -1.47 -3.26
CA LEU A 45 10.26 -0.10 -2.78
C LEU A 45 10.77 0.02 -1.34
N TRP A 46 10.39 -0.95 -0.49
CA TRP A 46 10.74 -0.91 0.92
C TRP A 46 12.25 -0.98 1.14
N LEU A 47 12.93 -1.92 0.49
CA LEU A 47 14.39 -2.08 0.59
C LEU A 47 15.16 -0.85 0.12
N ASN A 48 14.65 -0.15 -0.89
CA ASN A 48 15.27 1.05 -1.45
C ASN A 48 14.83 2.36 -0.76
N GLY A 49 14.00 2.28 0.28
CA GLY A 49 13.47 3.47 0.96
C GLY A 49 12.55 4.32 0.08
N GLN A 50 11.94 3.70 -0.92
CA GLN A 50 10.96 4.30 -1.82
C GLN A 50 9.54 4.05 -1.31
N TYR A 51 8.59 4.82 -1.82
CA TYR A 51 7.19 4.82 -1.39
C TYR A 51 6.28 4.86 -2.62
N HIS A 52 5.06 4.40 -2.45
CA HIS A 52 3.99 4.63 -3.42
C HIS A 52 3.03 5.71 -2.88
N PRO A 53 2.30 6.40 -3.76
CA PRO A 53 1.33 7.39 -3.31
C PRO A 53 0.16 6.76 -2.54
N MET A 54 -0.38 7.50 -1.57
CA MET A 54 -1.56 7.14 -0.80
C MET A 54 -2.74 8.00 -1.27
N ARG A 55 -3.49 7.51 -2.27
CA ARG A 55 -4.67 8.18 -2.84
C ARG A 55 -5.73 8.37 -1.75
N PHE A 56 -6.16 9.60 -1.51
CA PHE A 56 -7.06 9.94 -0.42
C PHE A 56 -8.41 10.47 -0.92
N SER A 57 -8.42 11.42 -1.85
CA SER A 57 -9.66 11.96 -2.39
C SER A 57 -10.41 10.90 -3.20
N GLU A 58 -11.73 11.00 -3.22
CA GLU A 58 -12.59 10.10 -3.99
C GLU A 58 -12.18 10.08 -5.46
N GLU A 59 -11.90 11.25 -6.05
CA GLU A 59 -11.44 11.38 -7.44
C GLU A 59 -10.11 10.64 -7.66
N ALA A 60 -9.11 10.86 -6.78
CA ALA A 60 -7.81 10.20 -6.90
C ALA A 60 -7.91 8.67 -6.74
N VAL A 61 -8.80 8.18 -5.88
CA VAL A 61 -9.07 6.74 -5.72
C VAL A 61 -9.75 6.17 -6.96
N GLN A 62 -10.79 6.84 -7.48
CA GLN A 62 -11.52 6.40 -8.68
C GLN A 62 -10.60 6.31 -9.90
N GLN A 63 -9.66 7.25 -10.06
CA GLN A 63 -8.68 7.21 -11.15
C GLN A 63 -7.64 6.08 -11.03
N ALA A 64 -7.36 5.61 -9.81
CA ALA A 64 -6.34 4.60 -9.55
C ALA A 64 -6.90 3.17 -9.45
N VAL A 65 -8.23 3.02 -9.29
CA VAL A 65 -8.91 1.72 -9.11
C VAL A 65 -8.57 0.75 -10.25
N GLN A 66 -8.24 -0.49 -9.87
CA GLN A 66 -8.04 -1.59 -10.82
C GLN A 66 -9.26 -2.52 -10.88
N ASP A 67 -9.89 -2.75 -9.71
CA ASP A 67 -11.02 -3.64 -9.53
C ASP A 67 -12.07 -2.96 -8.62
N HIS A 68 -13.36 -3.20 -8.86
CA HIS A 68 -14.47 -2.65 -8.07
C HIS A 68 -15.51 -3.72 -7.74
N LEU A 69 -15.85 -3.87 -6.47
CA LEU A 69 -16.80 -4.86 -5.97
C LEU A 69 -17.90 -4.16 -5.15
N VAL A 70 -19.16 -4.37 -5.54
CA VAL A 70 -20.32 -3.89 -4.78
C VAL A 70 -20.86 -5.04 -3.95
N LEU A 71 -20.85 -4.87 -2.62
CA LEU A 71 -21.46 -5.82 -1.69
C LEU A 71 -22.89 -5.39 -1.39
N GLN A 72 -23.84 -6.32 -1.58
CA GLN A 72 -25.24 -6.12 -1.26
C GLN A 72 -25.62 -7.03 -0.08
N PRO A 73 -26.49 -6.56 0.82
CA PRO A 73 -27.04 -7.42 1.88
C PRO A 73 -27.69 -8.68 1.30
N GLY A 74 -27.63 -9.77 2.05
CA GLY A 74 -28.48 -10.93 1.78
C GLY A 74 -29.97 -10.59 1.95
N PRO A 75 -30.86 -11.44 1.42
CA PRO A 75 -32.30 -11.28 1.59
C PRO A 75 -32.72 -11.25 3.08
#